data_AF-A0A6M3LZY6-F1
#
_entry.id   AF-A0A6M3LZY6-F1
#
_cell.length_a   1.000
_cell.length_b   1.000
_cell.length_c   1.000
_cell.angle_alpha   90.00
_cell.angle_beta   90.00
_cell.angle_gamma   90.00
#
_symmetry.space_group_name_H-M   'P 1'
#
loop_
_entity.id
_entity.type
_entity.pdbx_description
1 polymer ?
#
loop_
_entity_poly.entity_id
_entity_poly.type
_entity_poly.pdbx_seq_one_letter_code
_entity_poly.pdbx_strand_id
1 'polypeptide(L)'
;MGLCGAANPGALRQAFGLDAVLAASDSSTSRRAKIGDGTVGNPAWSFAADATMGLYRPGANQLGLAVGGVAKMAWGAAEIDAYQPLDMNSQGISAVATLAGPVAGCAISSVASLAGIAAGASLSAVGSIAGIAAGASVTNLSSIAGVGAGVAVTNVASVAGIGVGASYTSVASIAGIAGGAAVSEVLSIAGLAAGMSVTDVSSVAGIAAGASYTSVASIAGVAGGAAVSEVLSIAGLAAGMAVTNVASVAGIGAGAAYTSVASLAGVAGGAALSDVLSVAGLAAGMSVTNVTSVAGIAAGAAYTNVASVAGIAGGAAISDVLSLAGLAAGMGVTNVSSLAGIAAGATVTAIGSIAGVAAGMAFTNLSSMATPTITGAAGIASGLTFTAAVTQTNTAGYRIWDLSWTHNTVGSGAKHGIYMNAPAGFVGSLVDLRLATAAVFSIGQDGQVTSSGAMNATGSFIFADDPDTMFRLRTSNQVEIRCGGTDIMQFSTAGAYLETGDLTIDSQFGRAIQTTTLGAGAATLAITRDIVVLTGDGAGNTLTTITGGITGQVLRILFVDGLVQITDDNTHAANTVDLSAAFTSADDMVLTLFFDGTSWYECGRSPN
;
A
#
# COMPACT_ATOMS: atom_id res chain seq x y z
N MET A 1 112.60 56.95 -71.03
CA MET A 1 114.07 57.08 -70.94
C MET A 1 114.56 56.16 -69.83
N GLY A 2 115.59 55.34 -70.09
CA GLY A 2 116.52 54.82 -69.07
C GLY A 2 116.24 53.43 -68.48
N LEU A 3 117.07 52.45 -68.86
CA LEU A 3 117.17 51.07 -68.39
C LEU A 3 117.94 50.92 -67.06
N CYS A 4 117.68 49.80 -66.33
CA CYS A 4 118.60 48.88 -65.59
C CYS A 4 117.98 48.43 -64.24
N GLY A 5 118.04 47.20 -63.72
CA GLY A 5 118.64 45.93 -64.10
C GLY A 5 118.30 44.85 -63.03
N ALA A 6 118.10 43.61 -63.50
CA ALA A 6 118.12 42.27 -62.86
C ALA A 6 118.00 42.06 -61.34
N ALA A 7 116.99 41.27 -60.91
CA ALA A 7 117.14 39.89 -60.40
C ALA A 7 115.78 39.33 -59.93
N ASN A 8 115.42 38.14 -60.39
CA ASN A 8 114.14 37.44 -60.15
C ASN A 8 114.20 36.59 -58.85
N PRO A 9 113.38 36.83 -57.80
CA PRO A 9 113.39 36.01 -56.58
C PRO A 9 112.30 34.94 -56.56
N GLY A 10 111.79 34.50 -57.72
CA GLY A 10 110.93 33.31 -57.84
C GLY A 10 111.61 31.97 -57.49
N ALA A 11 112.87 31.97 -57.02
CA ALA A 11 113.70 30.78 -56.82
C ALA A 11 114.10 30.48 -55.35
N LEU A 12 113.49 31.12 -54.34
CA LEU A 12 113.80 30.88 -52.92
C LEU A 12 112.69 30.19 -52.10
N ARG A 13 111.62 29.70 -52.73
CA ARG A 13 110.51 29.03 -52.04
C ARG A 13 110.57 27.49 -52.01
N GLN A 14 111.66 26.88 -52.47
CA GLN A 14 111.83 25.41 -52.51
C GLN A 14 113.10 24.91 -51.81
N ALA A 15 113.35 25.34 -50.58
CA ALA A 15 114.36 24.68 -49.74
C ALA A 15 113.81 24.53 -48.31
N PHE A 16 113.68 23.26 -47.88
CA PHE A 16 113.28 22.74 -46.55
C PHE A 16 111.77 22.59 -46.31
N GLY A 17 111.30 21.34 -46.35
CA GLY A 17 109.97 20.91 -45.92
C GLY A 17 109.98 20.25 -44.53
N LEU A 18 108.81 20.30 -43.87
CA LEU A 18 108.34 19.61 -42.65
C LEU A 18 109.16 19.89 -41.35
N ASP A 19 108.62 20.23 -40.17
CA ASP A 19 107.27 20.20 -39.59
C ASP A 19 107.18 21.16 -38.38
N ALA A 20 105.95 21.65 -38.14
CA ALA A 20 105.38 22.33 -36.96
C ALA A 20 106.28 22.78 -35.78
N VAL A 21 106.38 24.11 -35.60
CA VAL A 21 106.31 24.73 -34.27
C VAL A 21 105.35 25.92 -34.36
N LEU A 22 104.15 25.78 -33.78
CA LEU A 22 103.41 26.92 -33.27
C LEU A 22 104.34 27.65 -32.29
N ALA A 23 104.94 28.75 -32.73
CA ALA A 23 105.67 29.63 -31.83
C ALA A 23 104.65 30.28 -30.88
N ALA A 24 104.50 29.72 -29.68
CA ALA A 24 103.89 30.42 -28.58
C ALA A 24 104.84 31.56 -28.16
N SER A 25 104.51 32.82 -28.49
CA SER A 25 104.92 34.04 -27.76
C SER A 25 104.52 35.31 -28.51
N ASP A 26 103.22 35.65 -28.49
CA ASP A 26 102.82 37.07 -28.44
C ASP A 26 101.46 37.18 -27.74
N SER A 27 101.51 37.32 -26.41
CA SER A 27 100.33 37.48 -25.56
C SER A 27 99.80 38.91 -25.56
N SER A 28 99.88 39.65 -26.68
CA SER A 28 99.42 41.03 -26.74
C SER A 28 98.47 41.38 -27.89
N THR A 29 98.25 40.50 -28.87
CA THR A 29 97.12 40.64 -29.81
C THR A 29 96.48 39.28 -30.06
N SER A 30 95.18 39.15 -29.82
CA SER A 30 94.40 37.93 -30.12
C SER A 30 94.36 37.71 -31.64
N ARG A 31 95.45 37.21 -32.22
CA ARG A 31 95.54 36.78 -33.62
C ARG A 31 94.79 35.46 -33.75
N ARG A 32 93.50 35.55 -34.08
CA ARG A 32 92.71 34.38 -34.47
C ARG A 32 93.28 33.86 -35.80
N ALA A 33 93.85 32.66 -35.79
CA ALA A 33 94.25 31.99 -37.02
C ALA A 33 93.01 31.76 -37.88
N LYS A 34 93.03 32.23 -39.12
CA LYS A 34 92.04 31.87 -40.14
C LYS A 34 92.58 30.66 -40.88
N ILE A 35 91.92 29.53 -40.77
CA ILE A 35 92.23 28.31 -41.53
C ILE A 35 91.18 28.15 -42.63
N GLY A 36 91.55 27.54 -43.76
CA GLY A 36 90.62 27.22 -44.84
C GLY A 36 89.56 26.19 -44.42
N ASP A 37 88.54 26.00 -45.25
CA ASP A 37 87.37 25.19 -44.87
C ASP A 37 87.69 23.67 -44.80
N GLY A 38 88.63 23.17 -45.60
CA GLY A 38 88.97 21.73 -45.65
C GLY A 38 87.85 20.86 -46.23
N THR A 39 88.07 19.55 -46.29
CA THR A 39 87.08 18.57 -46.77
C THR A 39 87.09 17.33 -45.88
N VAL A 40 86.10 16.45 -46.03
CA VAL A 40 86.04 15.19 -45.26
C VAL A 40 87.26 14.29 -45.50
N GLY A 41 87.81 14.25 -46.72
CA GLY A 41 89.00 13.48 -47.05
C GLY A 41 90.33 14.18 -46.76
N ASN A 42 90.29 15.50 -46.52
CA ASN A 42 91.46 16.32 -46.19
C ASN A 42 91.04 17.48 -45.26
N PRO A 43 90.91 17.21 -43.95
CA PRO A 43 90.41 18.18 -42.98
C PRO A 43 91.32 19.41 -42.87
N ALA A 44 90.73 20.55 -42.53
CA ALA A 44 91.45 21.80 -42.35
C ALA A 44 92.45 21.73 -41.19
N TRP A 45 92.06 21.03 -40.13
CA TRP A 45 92.94 20.62 -39.04
C TRP A 45 93.04 19.11 -39.04
N SER A 46 94.19 18.58 -39.43
CA SER A 46 94.46 17.14 -39.42
C SER A 46 95.61 16.81 -38.47
N PHE A 47 95.71 15.53 -38.09
CA PHE A 47 96.87 15.04 -37.35
C PHE A 47 98.02 14.75 -38.32
N ALA A 48 99.26 15.08 -37.94
CA ALA A 48 100.42 14.88 -38.82
C ALA A 48 100.60 13.41 -39.27
N ALA A 49 100.25 12.46 -38.39
CA ALA A 49 100.31 11.03 -38.67
C ALA A 49 99.06 10.47 -39.38
N ASP A 50 97.96 11.23 -39.43
CA ASP A 50 96.72 10.84 -40.13
C ASP A 50 96.07 12.09 -40.74
N ALA A 51 96.43 12.35 -42.00
CA ALA A 51 95.93 13.49 -42.76
C ALA A 51 94.41 13.41 -43.03
N THR A 52 93.77 12.28 -42.76
CA THR A 52 92.34 12.05 -43.03
C THR A 52 91.48 12.10 -41.77
N MET A 53 92.10 12.30 -40.59
CA MET A 53 91.43 12.50 -39.30
C MET A 53 91.55 13.96 -38.87
N GLY A 54 90.42 14.59 -38.53
CA GLY A 54 90.45 15.97 -38.06
C GLY A 54 89.15 16.78 -38.19
N LEU A 55 89.27 18.11 -38.09
CA LEU A 55 88.14 19.05 -38.19
C LEU A 55 88.10 19.74 -39.55
N TYR A 56 86.91 19.87 -40.13
CA TYR A 56 86.65 20.56 -41.39
C TYR A 56 85.33 21.33 -41.31
N ARG A 57 85.08 22.20 -42.29
CA ARG A 57 83.88 23.01 -42.40
C ARG A 57 83.09 22.57 -43.64
N PRO A 58 82.00 21.79 -43.50
CA PRO A 58 81.20 21.34 -44.65
C PRO A 58 80.40 22.47 -45.30
N GLY A 59 80.11 23.55 -44.58
CA GLY A 59 79.31 24.67 -45.07
C GLY A 59 79.30 25.88 -44.13
N ALA A 60 78.51 26.90 -44.49
CA ALA A 60 78.32 28.06 -43.62
C ALA A 60 77.67 27.64 -42.29
N ASN A 61 78.23 28.12 -41.16
CA ASN A 61 77.75 27.80 -39.81
C ASN A 61 77.71 26.30 -39.48
N GLN A 62 78.60 25.50 -40.07
CA GLN A 62 78.72 24.07 -39.80
C GLN A 62 80.17 23.68 -39.46
N LEU A 63 80.35 22.75 -38.52
CA LEU A 63 81.64 22.17 -38.14
C LEU A 63 81.56 20.65 -38.22
N GLY A 64 82.46 20.00 -38.96
CA GLY A 64 82.51 18.56 -39.15
C GLY A 64 83.76 17.91 -38.55
N LEU A 65 83.60 16.68 -38.08
CA LEU A 65 84.68 15.76 -37.69
C LEU A 65 84.81 14.65 -38.73
N ALA A 66 86.04 14.41 -39.20
CA ALA A 66 86.38 13.30 -40.06
C ALA A 66 87.33 12.34 -39.34
N VAL A 67 87.16 11.04 -39.58
CA VAL A 67 88.07 9.98 -39.13
C VAL A 67 88.25 9.00 -40.29
N GLY A 68 89.50 8.79 -40.73
CA GLY A 68 89.78 7.91 -41.86
C GLY A 68 89.17 8.39 -43.19
N GLY A 69 88.98 9.71 -43.35
CA GLY A 69 88.38 10.29 -44.56
C GLY A 69 86.85 10.20 -44.64
N VAL A 70 86.20 9.81 -43.53
CA VAL A 70 84.73 9.66 -43.44
C VAL A 70 84.18 10.59 -42.37
N ALA A 71 83.07 11.28 -42.65
CA ALA A 71 82.40 12.14 -41.69
C ALA A 71 81.83 11.30 -40.54
N LYS A 72 82.12 11.69 -39.28
CA LYS A 72 81.63 11.00 -38.09
C LYS A 72 80.57 11.80 -37.34
N MET A 73 80.75 13.11 -37.26
CA MET A 73 79.79 14.02 -36.64
C MET A 73 79.88 15.40 -37.30
N ALA A 74 78.76 16.09 -37.45
CA ALA A 74 78.69 17.48 -37.88
C ALA A 74 77.76 18.28 -36.96
N TRP A 75 78.15 19.49 -36.61
CA TRP A 75 77.34 20.45 -35.87
C TRP A 75 76.93 21.58 -36.81
N GLY A 76 75.64 21.73 -37.04
CA GLY A 76 75.05 22.89 -37.68
C GLY A 76 74.42 23.85 -36.68
N ALA A 77 73.93 24.98 -37.17
CA ALA A 77 73.24 25.97 -36.33
C ALA A 77 71.90 25.47 -35.76
N ALA A 78 71.28 24.45 -36.39
CA ALA A 78 69.97 23.92 -36.00
C ALA A 78 70.01 22.45 -35.55
N GLU A 79 71.03 21.69 -35.94
CA GLU A 79 71.07 20.23 -35.75
C GLU A 79 72.50 19.72 -35.50
N ILE A 80 72.59 18.51 -34.95
CA ILE A 80 73.83 17.75 -34.80
C ILE A 80 73.64 16.43 -35.55
N ASP A 81 74.39 16.23 -36.64
CA ASP A 81 74.36 15.02 -37.44
C ASP A 81 75.44 14.04 -36.94
N ALA A 82 75.03 12.90 -36.38
CA ALA A 82 75.92 11.78 -36.12
C ALA A 82 75.82 10.76 -37.25
N TYR A 83 76.91 10.51 -37.98
CA TYR A 83 76.93 9.59 -39.12
C TYR A 83 77.20 8.13 -38.71
N GLN A 84 77.38 7.86 -37.42
CA GLN A 84 77.50 6.53 -36.83
C GLN A 84 76.62 6.42 -35.58
N PRO A 85 76.21 5.19 -35.17
CA PRO A 85 75.45 4.99 -33.94
C PRO A 85 76.18 5.58 -32.73
N LEU A 86 75.50 6.42 -31.96
CA LEU A 86 75.99 6.91 -30.68
C LEU A 86 75.64 5.89 -29.60
N ASP A 87 76.65 5.35 -28.92
CA ASP A 87 76.43 4.50 -27.75
C ASP A 87 76.21 5.39 -26.52
N MET A 88 74.94 5.61 -26.16
CA MET A 88 74.58 6.43 -24.99
C MET A 88 74.34 5.51 -23.80
N ASN A 89 75.32 5.40 -22.91
CA ASN A 89 75.11 4.72 -21.63
C ASN A 89 74.04 5.44 -20.79
N SER A 90 73.37 4.71 -19.90
CA SER A 90 72.17 5.11 -19.15
C SER A 90 72.31 6.33 -18.23
N GLN A 91 73.44 7.04 -18.26
CA GLN A 91 73.71 8.24 -17.48
C GLN A 91 73.52 9.55 -18.27
N GLY A 92 73.35 9.49 -19.60
CA GLY A 92 73.37 10.68 -20.46
C GLY A 92 72.03 11.39 -20.73
N ILE A 93 70.89 10.74 -20.51
CA ILE A 93 69.56 11.31 -20.75
C ILE A 93 68.67 11.00 -19.55
N SER A 94 68.64 11.90 -18.56
CA SER A 94 67.83 11.72 -17.36
C SER A 94 66.35 12.09 -17.55
N ALA A 95 66.00 12.78 -18.64
CA ALA A 95 64.62 13.11 -19.00
C ALA A 95 64.51 13.54 -20.47
N VAL A 96 63.82 12.76 -21.31
CA VAL A 96 63.30 13.26 -22.59
C VAL A 96 61.96 13.90 -22.30
N ALA A 97 61.90 15.24 -22.35
CA ALA A 97 60.66 15.98 -22.09
C ALA A 97 59.60 15.77 -23.18
N THR A 98 60.02 15.66 -24.45
CA THR A 98 59.13 15.43 -25.59
C THR A 98 59.91 14.73 -26.71
N LEU A 99 59.38 13.61 -27.20
CA LEU A 99 59.81 12.98 -28.44
C LEU A 99 58.73 13.21 -29.50
N ALA A 100 59.06 13.93 -30.56
CA ALA A 100 58.13 14.26 -31.63
C ALA A 100 58.34 13.33 -32.84
N GLY A 101 57.29 12.60 -33.23
CA GLY A 101 57.25 11.77 -34.44
C GLY A 101 57.00 10.28 -34.17
N PRO A 102 56.47 9.52 -35.16
CA PRO A 102 56.17 8.10 -35.00
C PRO A 102 57.44 7.28 -34.84
N VAL A 103 57.61 6.63 -33.69
CA VAL A 103 58.70 5.68 -33.44
C VAL A 103 58.24 4.27 -33.81
N ALA A 104 58.95 3.61 -34.71
CA ALA A 104 58.70 2.23 -35.12
C ALA A 104 59.84 1.32 -34.63
N GLY A 105 59.49 0.17 -34.03
CA GLY A 105 60.44 -0.92 -33.75
C GLY A 105 61.38 -0.75 -32.55
N CYS A 106 61.23 0.28 -31.71
CA CYS A 106 62.07 0.49 -30.51
C CYS A 106 61.27 0.25 -29.22
N ALA A 107 61.94 -0.34 -28.20
CA ALA A 107 61.45 -0.35 -26.83
C ALA A 107 61.81 0.98 -26.14
N ILE A 108 60.81 1.75 -25.73
CA ILE A 108 60.98 3.05 -25.06
C ILE A 108 60.52 2.90 -23.61
N SER A 109 61.33 3.35 -22.66
CA SER A 109 61.00 3.39 -21.22
C SER A 109 61.27 4.77 -20.61
N SER A 110 60.51 5.14 -19.57
CA SER A 110 60.73 6.34 -18.74
C SER A 110 60.57 7.69 -19.47
N VAL A 111 59.55 7.83 -20.32
CA VAL A 111 59.24 9.09 -21.05
C VAL A 111 58.04 9.80 -20.42
N ALA A 112 58.09 11.13 -20.27
CA ALA A 112 57.01 11.92 -19.67
C ALA A 112 55.79 12.06 -20.61
N SER A 113 56.01 12.31 -21.89
CA SER A 113 54.96 12.44 -22.91
C SER A 113 55.44 12.00 -24.29
N LEU A 114 54.57 11.34 -25.07
CA LEU A 114 54.85 10.90 -26.44
C LEU A 114 53.73 11.31 -27.39
N ALA A 115 54.10 11.85 -28.56
CA ALA A 115 53.17 12.21 -29.62
C ALA A 115 53.35 11.28 -30.84
N GLY A 116 52.41 10.36 -31.03
CA GLY A 116 52.35 9.44 -32.16
C GLY A 116 53.11 8.13 -31.95
N ILE A 117 52.43 7.00 -32.09
CA ILE A 117 53.02 5.66 -32.09
C ILE A 117 52.69 4.95 -33.41
N ALA A 118 53.69 4.37 -34.07
CA ALA A 118 53.50 3.56 -35.28
C ALA A 118 53.04 2.14 -34.94
N ALA A 119 52.45 1.45 -35.92
CA ALA A 119 52.05 0.04 -35.79
C ALA A 119 53.22 -0.86 -35.37
N GLY A 120 52.98 -1.80 -34.45
CA GLY A 120 53.98 -2.79 -34.00
C GLY A 120 54.96 -2.32 -32.91
N ALA A 121 54.81 -1.12 -32.35
CA ALA A 121 55.59 -0.69 -31.19
C ALA A 121 55.05 -1.28 -29.86
N SER A 122 55.96 -1.55 -28.92
CA SER A 122 55.63 -1.99 -27.56
C SER A 122 56.23 -1.01 -26.55
N LEU A 123 55.40 -0.42 -25.70
CA LEU A 123 55.79 0.63 -24.75
C LEU A 123 55.44 0.26 -23.31
N SER A 124 56.33 0.60 -22.38
CA SER A 124 56.11 0.45 -20.95
C SER A 124 56.61 1.69 -20.18
N ALA A 125 55.91 2.06 -19.10
CA ALA A 125 56.30 3.16 -18.20
C ALA A 125 56.45 4.54 -18.88
N VAL A 126 55.47 4.93 -19.70
CA VAL A 126 55.33 6.28 -20.25
C VAL A 126 54.25 7.06 -19.48
N GLY A 127 54.47 8.34 -19.23
CA GLY A 127 53.50 9.21 -18.57
C GLY A 127 52.21 9.32 -19.40
N SER A 128 52.25 10.03 -20.53
CA SER A 128 51.10 10.30 -21.39
C SER A 128 51.38 10.02 -22.87
N ILE A 129 50.37 9.56 -23.62
CA ILE A 129 50.46 9.31 -25.07
C ILE A 129 49.32 10.02 -25.80
N ALA A 130 49.64 10.73 -26.87
CA ALA A 130 48.68 11.27 -27.83
C ALA A 130 48.86 10.64 -29.21
N GLY A 131 47.87 9.90 -29.69
CA GLY A 131 47.84 9.26 -31.01
C GLY A 131 48.55 7.90 -31.04
N ILE A 132 47.79 6.82 -31.16
CA ILE A 132 48.30 5.45 -31.33
C ILE A 132 47.76 4.89 -32.65
N ALA A 133 48.64 4.48 -33.57
CA ALA A 133 48.24 3.81 -34.80
C ALA A 133 47.80 2.35 -34.54
N ALA A 134 47.13 1.75 -35.53
CA ALA A 134 46.60 0.40 -35.41
C ALA A 134 47.67 -0.66 -35.13
N GLY A 135 47.35 -1.68 -34.32
CA GLY A 135 48.24 -2.83 -34.06
C GLY A 135 49.41 -2.58 -33.10
N ALA A 136 49.33 -1.55 -32.26
CA ALA A 136 50.27 -1.32 -31.15
C ALA A 136 49.79 -1.99 -29.85
N SER A 137 50.72 -2.26 -28.92
CA SER A 137 50.42 -2.75 -27.57
C SER A 137 51.04 -1.83 -26.52
N VAL A 138 50.25 -1.42 -25.53
CA VAL A 138 50.68 -0.47 -24.51
C VAL A 138 50.31 -0.92 -23.10
N THR A 139 51.23 -0.74 -22.15
CA THR A 139 51.05 -1.16 -20.76
C THR A 139 51.64 -0.17 -19.74
N ASN A 140 51.01 -0.08 -18.56
CA ASN A 140 51.48 0.69 -17.39
C ASN A 140 51.64 2.19 -17.69
N LEU A 141 50.54 2.85 -18.01
CA LEU A 141 50.50 4.27 -18.43
C LEU A 141 49.55 5.09 -17.57
N SER A 142 49.83 6.40 -17.44
CA SER A 142 48.92 7.29 -16.72
C SER A 142 47.76 7.81 -17.61
N SER A 143 48.01 8.08 -18.90
CA SER A 143 46.95 8.54 -19.82
C SER A 143 47.23 8.26 -21.30
N ILE A 144 46.15 8.04 -22.06
CA ILE A 144 46.18 7.89 -23.52
C ILE A 144 45.04 8.72 -24.15
N ALA A 145 45.34 9.44 -25.22
CA ALA A 145 44.34 10.10 -26.07
C ALA A 145 44.51 9.69 -27.54
N GLY A 146 43.41 9.35 -28.23
CA GLY A 146 43.42 9.04 -29.66
C GLY A 146 43.98 7.65 -29.99
N VAL A 147 43.18 6.60 -29.78
CA VAL A 147 43.58 5.20 -30.00
C VAL A 147 43.04 4.69 -31.32
N GLY A 148 43.91 4.21 -32.21
CA GLY A 148 43.53 3.58 -33.47
C GLY A 148 42.93 2.18 -33.30
N ALA A 149 42.47 1.59 -34.42
CA ALA A 149 41.85 0.28 -34.42
C ALA A 149 42.83 -0.86 -34.02
N GLY A 150 42.36 -1.90 -33.32
CA GLY A 150 43.18 -3.09 -33.02
C GLY A 150 44.34 -2.87 -32.05
N VAL A 151 44.28 -1.84 -31.20
CA VAL A 151 45.27 -1.60 -30.14
C VAL A 151 44.88 -2.39 -28.88
N ALA A 152 45.87 -3.03 -28.25
CA ALA A 152 45.70 -3.66 -26.94
C ALA A 152 46.22 -2.75 -25.82
N VAL A 153 45.36 -2.41 -24.87
CA VAL A 153 45.68 -1.51 -23.75
C VAL A 153 45.47 -2.22 -22.42
N THR A 154 46.50 -2.23 -21.56
CA THR A 154 46.44 -2.88 -20.25
C THR A 154 47.06 -2.01 -19.15
N ASN A 155 46.46 -1.99 -17.95
CA ASN A 155 46.97 -1.24 -16.78
C ASN A 155 47.16 0.25 -17.06
N VAL A 156 46.08 0.94 -17.44
CA VAL A 156 46.11 2.37 -17.76
C VAL A 156 45.12 3.13 -16.87
N ALA A 157 45.52 4.28 -16.35
CA ALA A 157 44.62 5.06 -15.49
C ALA A 157 43.51 5.80 -16.29
N SER A 158 43.80 6.30 -17.49
CA SER A 158 42.79 6.98 -18.32
C SER A 158 43.00 6.79 -19.83
N VAL A 159 41.92 6.57 -20.58
CA VAL A 159 41.94 6.46 -22.05
C VAL A 159 40.79 7.27 -22.66
N ALA A 160 41.07 8.07 -23.69
CA ALA A 160 40.07 8.87 -24.40
C ALA A 160 40.17 8.74 -25.93
N GLY A 161 39.03 8.82 -26.62
CA GLY A 161 38.96 8.92 -28.09
C GLY A 161 39.41 7.64 -28.79
N ILE A 162 38.63 6.58 -28.63
CA ILE A 162 38.99 5.22 -29.04
C ILE A 162 38.33 4.85 -30.38
N GLY A 163 39.11 4.28 -31.30
CA GLY A 163 38.67 3.73 -32.57
C GLY A 163 38.14 2.29 -32.50
N VAL A 164 37.60 1.83 -33.63
CA VAL A 164 36.92 0.54 -33.81
C VAL A 164 37.84 -0.67 -33.51
N GLY A 165 37.37 -1.69 -32.78
CA GLY A 165 38.08 -2.99 -32.68
C GLY A 165 39.30 -3.03 -31.74
N ALA A 166 39.42 -2.10 -30.79
CA ALA A 166 40.45 -2.15 -29.75
C ALA A 166 40.00 -2.98 -28.53
N SER A 167 40.98 -3.51 -27.77
CA SER A 167 40.77 -4.34 -26.58
C SER A 167 41.38 -3.71 -25.34
N TYR A 168 40.61 -3.66 -24.25
CA TYR A 168 40.99 -2.96 -23.00
C TYR A 168 40.81 -3.88 -21.79
N THR A 169 41.83 -3.92 -20.93
CA THR A 169 41.80 -4.70 -19.68
C THR A 169 42.45 -3.92 -18.55
N SER A 170 41.85 -3.95 -17.36
CA SER A 170 42.39 -3.30 -16.15
C SER A 170 42.64 -1.79 -16.34
N VAL A 171 41.61 -1.06 -16.79
CA VAL A 171 41.66 0.41 -17.02
C VAL A 171 40.80 1.13 -15.99
N ALA A 172 41.29 2.21 -15.39
CA ALA A 172 40.48 2.92 -14.37
C ALA A 172 39.38 3.80 -14.99
N SER A 173 39.63 4.47 -16.11
CA SER A 173 38.62 5.31 -16.78
C SER A 173 38.73 5.30 -18.30
N ILE A 174 37.60 5.20 -19.00
CA ILE A 174 37.53 5.25 -20.46
C ILE A 174 36.46 6.26 -20.92
N ALA A 175 36.79 7.11 -21.90
CA ALA A 175 35.87 8.08 -22.49
C ALA A 175 35.84 8.05 -24.03
N GLY A 176 34.64 8.06 -24.62
CA GLY A 176 34.43 8.23 -26.05
C GLY A 176 34.92 7.05 -26.89
N ILE A 177 34.17 5.94 -26.86
CA ILE A 177 34.51 4.71 -27.59
C ILE A 177 33.69 4.60 -28.89
N ALA A 178 34.37 4.49 -30.03
CA ALA A 178 33.75 4.10 -31.29
C ALA A 178 33.45 2.57 -31.29
N GLY A 179 32.41 2.15 -32.04
CA GLY A 179 31.82 0.81 -31.93
C GLY A 179 32.78 -0.37 -32.15
N GLY A 180 32.39 -1.57 -31.74
CA GLY A 180 33.14 -2.82 -31.99
C GLY A 180 34.37 -3.07 -31.10
N ALA A 181 34.58 -2.29 -30.04
CA ALA A 181 35.60 -2.56 -29.03
C ALA A 181 35.10 -3.54 -27.93
N ALA A 182 36.03 -4.31 -27.35
CA ALA A 182 35.78 -5.19 -26.21
C ALA A 182 36.45 -4.60 -24.95
N VAL A 183 35.69 -4.48 -23.87
CA VAL A 183 36.14 -3.84 -22.62
C VAL A 183 35.87 -4.75 -21.43
N SER A 184 36.91 -5.05 -20.65
CA SER A 184 36.80 -5.85 -19.42
C SER A 184 37.58 -5.23 -18.25
N GLU A 185 37.12 -5.47 -17.02
CA GLU A 185 37.80 -5.04 -15.78
C GLU A 185 38.05 -3.52 -15.71
N VAL A 186 36.99 -2.72 -15.85
CA VAL A 186 37.09 -1.26 -15.88
C VAL A 186 36.30 -0.62 -14.73
N LEU A 187 36.85 0.43 -14.10
CA LEU A 187 36.15 1.12 -13.02
C LEU A 187 35.02 2.04 -13.55
N SER A 188 35.28 2.79 -14.63
CA SER A 188 34.29 3.72 -15.20
C SER A 188 34.40 3.91 -16.71
N ILE A 189 33.25 3.99 -17.41
CA ILE A 189 33.18 4.28 -18.85
C ILE A 189 32.14 5.36 -19.14
N ALA A 190 32.46 6.32 -20.01
CA ALA A 190 31.54 7.34 -20.51
C ALA A 190 31.52 7.42 -22.05
N GLY A 191 30.34 7.47 -22.65
CA GLY A 191 30.16 7.72 -24.09
C GLY A 191 30.50 6.51 -24.96
N LEU A 192 29.62 5.51 -24.99
CA LEU A 192 29.78 4.30 -25.80
C LEU A 192 28.96 4.36 -27.08
N ALA A 193 29.57 4.01 -28.21
CA ALA A 193 28.89 3.79 -29.47
C ALA A 193 28.29 2.36 -29.59
N ALA A 194 27.50 2.14 -30.65
CA ALA A 194 26.82 0.88 -30.95
C ALA A 194 27.80 -0.31 -31.17
N GLY A 195 27.33 -1.54 -30.92
CA GLY A 195 28.04 -2.78 -31.26
C GLY A 195 29.21 -3.14 -30.34
N MET A 196 29.20 -2.65 -29.10
CA MET A 196 30.22 -2.96 -28.09
C MET A 196 29.82 -4.12 -27.17
N SER A 197 30.83 -4.81 -26.62
CA SER A 197 30.67 -5.79 -25.55
C SER A 197 31.44 -5.34 -24.31
N VAL A 198 30.74 -5.22 -23.18
CA VAL A 198 31.31 -4.73 -21.91
C VAL A 198 31.05 -5.74 -20.80
N THR A 199 32.11 -6.15 -20.09
CA THR A 199 32.03 -7.08 -18.96
C THR A 199 32.82 -6.57 -17.75
N ASP A 200 32.37 -6.91 -16.54
CA ASP A 200 33.08 -6.64 -15.28
C ASP A 200 33.44 -5.15 -15.08
N VAL A 201 32.41 -4.29 -15.13
CA VAL A 201 32.56 -2.84 -15.01
C VAL A 201 31.79 -2.27 -13.84
N SER A 202 32.38 -1.33 -13.09
CA SER A 202 31.71 -0.73 -11.93
C SER A 202 30.68 0.34 -12.32
N SER A 203 30.94 1.15 -13.35
CA SER A 203 29.99 2.18 -13.82
C SER A 203 30.08 2.47 -15.32
N VAL A 204 28.92 2.65 -15.98
CA VAL A 204 28.82 3.02 -17.41
C VAL A 204 27.80 4.13 -17.60
N ALA A 205 28.14 5.17 -18.37
CA ALA A 205 27.23 6.28 -18.70
C ALA A 205 27.22 6.64 -20.18
N GLY A 206 26.06 7.08 -20.69
CA GLY A 206 25.91 7.65 -22.04
C GLY A 206 26.11 6.62 -23.15
N ILE A 207 25.17 5.68 -23.25
CA ILE A 207 25.26 4.52 -24.13
C ILE A 207 24.39 4.71 -25.38
N ALA A 208 24.96 4.45 -26.57
CA ALA A 208 24.22 4.38 -27.83
C ALA A 208 23.55 3.01 -28.07
N ALA A 209 22.60 2.96 -29.01
CA ALA A 209 21.83 1.77 -29.38
C ALA A 209 22.71 0.57 -29.80
N GLY A 210 22.33 -0.66 -29.45
CA GLY A 210 22.94 -1.88 -29.99
C GLY A 210 24.22 -2.38 -29.30
N ALA A 211 24.45 -2.01 -28.04
CA ALA A 211 25.52 -2.56 -27.21
C ALA A 211 25.02 -3.66 -26.25
N SER A 212 25.91 -4.56 -25.85
CA SER A 212 25.63 -5.71 -24.95
C SER A 212 26.44 -5.63 -23.66
N TYR A 213 25.79 -5.95 -22.54
CA TYR A 213 26.35 -5.78 -21.19
C TYR A 213 26.12 -7.00 -20.30
N THR A 214 27.15 -7.39 -19.56
CA THR A 214 27.11 -8.46 -18.55
C THR A 214 27.97 -8.06 -17.34
N SER A 215 27.55 -8.38 -16.12
CA SER A 215 28.31 -8.12 -14.88
C SER A 215 28.69 -6.65 -14.67
N VAL A 216 27.70 -5.73 -14.72
CA VAL A 216 27.93 -4.29 -14.49
C VAL A 216 27.26 -3.85 -13.19
N ALA A 217 27.95 -3.07 -12.35
CA ALA A 217 27.35 -2.62 -11.09
C ALA A 217 26.35 -1.45 -11.28
N SER A 218 26.64 -0.48 -12.15
CA SER A 218 25.74 0.65 -12.41
C SER A 218 25.76 1.14 -13.86
N ILE A 219 24.58 1.43 -14.42
CA ILE A 219 24.41 1.96 -15.77
C ILE A 219 23.51 3.21 -15.78
N ALA A 220 23.90 4.25 -16.51
CA ALA A 220 23.10 5.48 -16.66
C ALA A 220 22.96 5.95 -18.12
N GLY A 221 21.75 6.32 -18.53
CA GLY A 221 21.48 6.97 -19.82
C GLY A 221 21.69 6.03 -21.02
N VAL A 222 20.77 5.08 -21.20
CA VAL A 222 20.86 4.06 -22.26
C VAL A 222 19.93 4.38 -23.41
N ALA A 223 20.46 4.53 -24.63
CA ALA A 223 19.66 4.64 -25.84
C ALA A 223 19.06 3.28 -26.26
N GLY A 224 17.94 3.30 -26.99
CA GLY A 224 17.13 2.12 -27.28
C GLY A 224 17.84 1.02 -28.08
N GLY A 225 17.43 -0.24 -27.92
CA GLY A 225 17.99 -1.38 -28.68
C GLY A 225 19.25 -2.02 -28.10
N ALA A 226 19.65 -1.70 -26.86
CA ALA A 226 20.69 -2.42 -26.12
C ALA A 226 20.11 -3.64 -25.37
N ALA A 227 20.95 -4.65 -25.12
CA ALA A 227 20.64 -5.82 -24.30
C ALA A 227 21.46 -5.79 -23.00
N VAL A 228 20.77 -5.82 -21.86
CA VAL A 228 21.41 -5.69 -20.54
C VAL A 228 21.09 -6.90 -19.67
N SER A 229 22.13 -7.53 -19.12
CA SER A 229 22.02 -8.70 -18.25
C SER A 229 22.92 -8.58 -17.02
N GLU A 230 22.50 -9.13 -15.88
CA GLU A 230 23.32 -9.27 -14.67
C GLU A 230 23.85 -7.93 -14.14
N VAL A 231 22.93 -6.99 -13.85
CA VAL A 231 23.26 -5.63 -13.41
C VAL A 231 22.65 -5.30 -12.05
N LEU A 232 23.37 -4.58 -11.19
CA LEU A 232 22.85 -4.18 -9.88
C LEU A 232 21.85 -3.00 -9.99
N SER A 233 22.16 -1.98 -10.79
CA SER A 233 21.30 -0.79 -10.92
C SER A 233 21.37 -0.12 -12.29
N ILE A 234 20.21 0.36 -12.78
CA ILE A 234 20.12 1.11 -14.03
C ILE A 234 19.22 2.35 -13.89
N ALA A 235 19.64 3.49 -14.45
CA ALA A 235 18.86 4.72 -14.50
C ALA A 235 18.76 5.31 -15.92
N GLY A 236 17.56 5.73 -16.32
CA GLY A 236 17.33 6.46 -17.57
C GLY A 236 17.44 5.57 -18.82
N LEU A 237 16.44 4.69 -18.99
CA LEU A 237 16.32 3.79 -20.13
C LEU A 237 15.46 4.38 -21.24
N ALA A 238 15.93 4.39 -22.48
CA ALA A 238 15.11 4.69 -23.64
C ALA A 238 14.28 3.48 -24.10
N ALA A 239 13.40 3.71 -25.08
CA ALA A 239 12.44 2.72 -25.58
C ALA A 239 13.08 1.49 -26.27
N GLY A 240 12.38 0.34 -26.26
CA GLY A 240 12.74 -0.83 -27.07
C GLY A 240 13.94 -1.66 -26.58
N MET A 241 14.13 -1.75 -25.26
CA MET A 241 15.24 -2.51 -24.65
C MET A 241 14.79 -3.86 -24.08
N ALA A 242 15.73 -4.81 -24.01
CA ALA A 242 15.58 -6.07 -23.29
C ALA A 242 16.48 -6.08 -22.05
N VAL A 243 15.89 -6.26 -20.87
CA VAL A 243 16.60 -6.25 -19.58
C VAL A 243 16.28 -7.51 -18.80
N THR A 244 17.32 -8.24 -18.38
CA THR A 244 17.19 -9.49 -17.63
C THR A 244 18.10 -9.52 -16.41
N ASN A 245 17.64 -10.15 -15.31
CA ASN A 245 18.45 -10.38 -14.10
C ASN A 245 19.04 -9.08 -13.50
N VAL A 246 18.17 -8.10 -13.19
CA VAL A 246 18.58 -6.79 -12.66
C VAL A 246 17.96 -6.53 -11.29
N ALA A 247 18.72 -5.97 -10.34
CA ALA A 247 18.16 -5.69 -9.01
C ALA A 247 17.29 -4.41 -8.99
N SER A 248 17.66 -3.34 -9.70
CA SER A 248 16.87 -2.11 -9.74
C SER A 248 16.94 -1.35 -11.07
N VAL A 249 15.79 -0.84 -11.54
CA VAL A 249 15.70 -0.01 -12.75
C VAL A 249 14.79 1.20 -12.52
N ALA A 250 15.24 2.40 -12.87
CA ALA A 250 14.46 3.64 -12.74
C ALA A 250 14.44 4.49 -14.02
N GLY A 251 13.32 5.18 -14.27
CA GLY A 251 13.18 6.12 -15.39
C GLY A 251 13.17 5.42 -16.75
N ILE A 252 12.11 4.68 -17.03
CA ILE A 252 12.03 3.71 -18.11
C ILE A 252 11.15 4.23 -19.26
N GLY A 253 11.67 4.18 -20.50
CA GLY A 253 10.97 4.51 -21.73
C GLY A 253 10.01 3.42 -22.23
N ALA A 254 9.18 3.77 -23.22
CA ALA A 254 8.13 2.91 -23.76
C ALA A 254 8.63 1.66 -24.51
N GLY A 255 7.82 0.60 -24.61
CA GLY A 255 8.08 -0.51 -25.54
C GLY A 255 9.24 -1.45 -25.20
N ALA A 256 9.67 -1.51 -23.94
CA ALA A 256 10.73 -2.41 -23.49
C ALA A 256 10.18 -3.70 -22.83
N ALA A 257 10.97 -4.76 -22.84
CA ALA A 257 10.67 -6.05 -22.23
C ALA A 257 11.59 -6.32 -21.04
N TYR A 258 11.00 -6.64 -19.89
CA TYR A 258 11.71 -6.84 -18.63
C TYR A 258 11.38 -8.21 -18.04
N THR A 259 12.40 -8.96 -17.65
CA THR A 259 12.26 -10.29 -17.04
C THR A 259 13.22 -10.46 -15.86
N SER A 260 12.76 -11.05 -14.76
CA SER A 260 13.60 -11.33 -13.58
C SER A 260 14.23 -10.06 -12.99
N VAL A 261 13.41 -9.05 -12.68
CA VAL A 261 13.87 -7.78 -12.09
C VAL A 261 13.34 -7.63 -10.67
N ALA A 262 14.18 -7.24 -9.70
CA ALA A 262 13.70 -7.13 -8.32
C ALA A 262 12.86 -5.86 -8.07
N SER A 263 13.21 -4.72 -8.68
CA SER A 263 12.46 -3.46 -8.53
C SER A 263 12.46 -2.59 -9.79
N LEU A 264 11.30 -2.04 -10.15
CA LEU A 264 11.13 -1.05 -11.22
C LEU A 264 10.43 0.22 -10.72
N ALA A 265 10.87 1.40 -11.18
CA ALA A 265 10.24 2.68 -10.87
C ALA A 265 10.13 3.62 -12.08
N GLY A 266 8.98 4.30 -12.22
CA GLY A 266 8.76 5.35 -13.23
C GLY A 266 8.76 4.80 -14.65
N VAL A 267 7.79 3.92 -14.94
CA VAL A 267 7.70 3.18 -16.20
C VAL A 267 6.75 3.87 -17.18
N ALA A 268 7.26 4.28 -18.34
CA ALA A 268 6.44 4.82 -19.42
C ALA A 268 5.62 3.72 -20.12
N GLY A 269 4.53 4.11 -20.82
CA GLY A 269 3.53 3.19 -21.36
C GLY A 269 4.06 2.22 -22.42
N GLY A 270 3.40 1.07 -22.57
CA GLY A 270 3.72 0.08 -23.61
C GLY A 270 4.86 -0.89 -23.29
N ALA A 271 5.39 -0.93 -22.06
CA ALA A 271 6.34 -1.96 -21.64
C ALA A 271 5.63 -3.26 -21.21
N ALA A 272 6.31 -4.40 -21.40
CA ALA A 272 5.87 -5.73 -20.94
C ALA A 272 6.75 -6.21 -19.78
N LEU A 273 6.13 -6.52 -18.65
CA LEU A 273 6.82 -6.94 -17.42
C LEU A 273 6.46 -8.39 -17.06
N SER A 274 7.47 -9.24 -16.84
CA SER A 274 7.31 -10.61 -16.31
C SER A 274 8.29 -10.88 -15.17
N ASP A 275 7.85 -11.63 -14.16
CA ASP A 275 8.69 -12.14 -13.06
C ASP A 275 9.44 -11.03 -12.32
N VAL A 276 8.68 -10.02 -11.88
CA VAL A 276 9.19 -8.84 -11.17
C VAL A 276 8.76 -8.87 -9.71
N LEU A 277 9.66 -8.54 -8.77
CA LEU A 277 9.26 -8.48 -7.34
C LEU A 277 8.38 -7.26 -7.04
N SER A 278 8.78 -6.05 -7.47
CA SER A 278 8.05 -4.81 -7.17
C SER A 278 8.08 -3.78 -8.29
N VAL A 279 6.97 -3.08 -8.52
CA VAL A 279 6.86 -2.00 -9.52
C VAL A 279 6.14 -0.79 -8.95
N ALA A 280 6.66 0.42 -9.18
CA ALA A 280 6.05 1.68 -8.79
C ALA A 280 5.97 2.70 -9.94
N GLY A 281 4.87 3.47 -10.01
CA GLY A 281 4.76 4.60 -10.94
C GLY A 281 4.62 4.17 -12.40
N LEU A 282 3.58 3.40 -12.72
CA LEU A 282 3.31 2.92 -14.08
C LEU A 282 2.43 3.90 -14.86
N ALA A 283 2.80 4.17 -16.11
CA ALA A 283 1.97 4.90 -17.07
C ALA A 283 0.93 3.98 -17.76
N ALA A 284 0.05 4.58 -18.55
CA ALA A 284 -1.03 3.89 -19.27
C ALA A 284 -0.55 2.86 -20.30
N GLY A 285 -1.37 1.83 -20.61
CA GLY A 285 -1.14 0.91 -21.72
C GLY A 285 -0.06 -0.16 -21.48
N MET A 286 0.13 -0.57 -20.22
CA MET A 286 1.12 -1.58 -19.84
C MET A 286 0.48 -2.96 -19.65
N SER A 287 1.28 -4.02 -19.85
CA SER A 287 0.93 -5.41 -19.54
C SER A 287 1.87 -5.94 -18.47
N VAL A 288 1.32 -6.37 -17.34
CA VAL A 288 2.08 -6.84 -16.17
C VAL A 288 1.62 -8.24 -15.76
N THR A 289 2.55 -9.19 -15.73
CA THR A 289 2.28 -10.59 -15.36
C THR A 289 3.29 -11.11 -14.34
N ASN A 290 2.86 -11.95 -13.41
CA ASN A 290 3.72 -12.61 -12.40
C ASN A 290 4.53 -11.61 -11.56
N VAL A 291 3.83 -10.69 -10.88
CA VAL A 291 4.47 -9.66 -10.04
C VAL A 291 4.04 -9.77 -8.58
N THR A 292 4.95 -9.56 -7.62
CA THR A 292 4.60 -9.63 -6.20
C THR A 292 3.87 -8.37 -5.72
N SER A 293 4.35 -7.17 -6.09
CA SER A 293 3.68 -5.91 -5.71
C SER A 293 3.71 -4.83 -6.80
N VAL A 294 2.60 -4.11 -6.94
CA VAL A 294 2.46 -2.99 -7.88
C VAL A 294 1.79 -1.79 -7.20
N ALA A 295 2.36 -0.59 -7.34
CA ALA A 295 1.80 0.64 -6.76
C ALA A 295 1.84 1.85 -7.70
N GLY A 296 0.88 2.78 -7.56
CA GLY A 296 0.89 4.08 -8.24
C GLY A 296 0.71 3.94 -9.75
N ILE A 297 -0.47 3.48 -10.16
CA ILE A 297 -0.79 3.10 -11.54
C ILE A 297 -1.64 4.19 -12.23
N ALA A 298 -1.28 4.58 -13.44
CA ALA A 298 -2.10 5.39 -14.33
C ALA A 298 -3.16 4.57 -15.10
N ALA A 299 -4.19 5.24 -15.62
CA ALA A 299 -5.33 4.63 -16.32
C ALA A 299 -4.96 3.73 -17.51
N GLY A 300 -5.69 2.63 -17.74
CA GLY A 300 -5.63 1.86 -19.00
C GLY A 300 -4.54 0.78 -19.09
N ALA A 301 -4.15 0.18 -17.97
CA ALA A 301 -3.22 -0.97 -17.94
C ALA A 301 -3.94 -2.30 -17.63
N ALA A 302 -3.33 -3.41 -18.05
CA ALA A 302 -3.82 -4.78 -17.83
C ALA A 302 -2.89 -5.57 -16.90
N TYR A 303 -3.48 -6.24 -15.91
CA TYR A 303 -2.76 -6.95 -14.84
C TYR A 303 -3.30 -8.36 -14.68
N THR A 304 -2.42 -9.36 -14.65
CA THR A 304 -2.76 -10.77 -14.40
C THR A 304 -1.72 -11.42 -13.49
N ASN A 305 -2.14 -12.28 -12.56
CA ASN A 305 -1.25 -13.00 -11.62
C ASN A 305 -0.37 -12.06 -10.78
N VAL A 306 -0.99 -11.18 -9.99
CA VAL A 306 -0.28 -10.23 -9.10
C VAL A 306 -0.63 -10.49 -7.64
N ALA A 307 0.35 -10.56 -6.73
CA ALA A 307 0.03 -10.82 -5.32
C ALA A 307 -0.58 -9.59 -4.61
N SER A 308 -0.10 -8.39 -4.91
CA SER A 308 -0.65 -7.15 -4.33
C SER A 308 -0.65 -5.97 -5.31
N VAL A 309 -1.74 -5.21 -5.36
CA VAL A 309 -1.85 -4.00 -6.19
C VAL A 309 -2.49 -2.85 -5.39
N ALA A 310 -1.92 -1.65 -5.45
CA ALA A 310 -2.43 -0.48 -4.74
C ALA A 310 -2.38 0.84 -5.54
N GLY A 311 -3.35 1.73 -5.30
CA GLY A 311 -3.32 3.12 -5.78
C GLY A 311 -3.46 3.25 -7.30
N ILE A 312 -4.64 2.92 -7.82
CA ILE A 312 -4.90 2.75 -9.25
C ILE A 312 -5.81 3.86 -9.77
N ALA A 313 -5.36 4.61 -10.78
CA ALA A 313 -6.22 5.53 -11.54
C ALA A 313 -7.11 4.74 -12.53
N GLY A 314 -8.34 5.21 -12.75
CA GLY A 314 -9.44 4.43 -13.35
C GLY A 314 -9.20 3.85 -14.74
N GLY A 315 -10.01 2.87 -15.16
CA GLY A 315 -9.95 2.27 -16.51
C GLY A 315 -8.93 1.13 -16.70
N ALA A 316 -8.39 0.56 -15.63
CA ALA A 316 -7.56 -0.66 -15.69
C ALA A 316 -8.42 -1.94 -15.61
N ALA A 317 -7.93 -3.02 -16.24
CA ALA A 317 -8.49 -4.36 -16.16
C ALA A 317 -7.57 -5.24 -15.30
N ILE A 318 -8.12 -5.85 -14.25
CA ILE A 318 -7.36 -6.60 -13.25
C ILE A 318 -7.96 -8.00 -13.10
N SER A 319 -7.11 -9.03 -13.27
CA SER A 319 -7.47 -10.43 -13.01
C SER A 319 -6.46 -11.15 -12.12
N ASP A 320 -6.94 -12.13 -11.36
CA ASP A 320 -6.12 -13.10 -10.63
C ASP A 320 -5.14 -12.44 -9.64
N VAL A 321 -5.71 -11.67 -8.71
CA VAL A 321 -4.95 -10.90 -7.70
C VAL A 321 -5.27 -11.36 -6.28
N LEU A 322 -4.25 -11.54 -5.43
CA LEU A 322 -4.48 -11.97 -4.04
C LEU A 322 -5.04 -10.82 -3.18
N SER A 323 -4.44 -9.63 -3.29
CA SER A 323 -4.87 -8.43 -2.55
C SER A 323 -4.86 -7.17 -3.40
N LEU A 324 -5.93 -6.39 -3.32
CA LEU A 324 -6.12 -5.22 -4.17
C LEU A 324 -6.72 -4.06 -3.35
N ALA A 325 -6.14 -2.85 -3.46
CA ALA A 325 -6.56 -1.69 -2.69
C ALA A 325 -6.54 -0.35 -3.46
N GLY A 326 -7.45 0.57 -3.11
CA GLY A 326 -7.40 1.96 -3.56
C GLY A 326 -7.73 2.14 -5.05
N LEU A 327 -8.89 1.66 -5.47
CA LEU A 327 -9.36 1.76 -6.86
C LEU A 327 -10.13 3.06 -7.11
N ALA A 328 -9.82 3.73 -8.22
CA ALA A 328 -10.66 4.77 -8.79
C ALA A 328 -11.84 4.20 -9.62
N ALA A 329 -12.75 5.07 -10.06
CA ALA A 329 -13.96 4.73 -10.81
C ALA A 329 -13.68 4.07 -12.18
N GLY A 330 -14.64 3.26 -12.68
CA GLY A 330 -14.62 2.73 -14.05
C GLY A 330 -13.66 1.55 -14.29
N MET A 331 -13.32 0.81 -13.23
CA MET A 331 -12.41 -0.34 -13.31
C MET A 331 -13.15 -1.68 -13.43
N GLY A 332 -12.57 -2.64 -14.15
CA GLY A 332 -13.03 -4.03 -14.20
C GLY A 332 -12.11 -4.94 -13.37
N VAL A 333 -12.66 -5.62 -12.37
CA VAL A 333 -11.93 -6.50 -11.46
C VAL A 333 -12.55 -7.89 -11.46
N THR A 334 -11.72 -8.92 -11.64
CA THR A 334 -12.13 -10.33 -11.65
C THR A 334 -11.16 -11.20 -10.87
N ASN A 335 -11.63 -12.25 -10.18
CA ASN A 335 -10.79 -13.23 -9.47
C ASN A 335 -9.83 -12.61 -8.44
N VAL A 336 -10.39 -11.91 -7.43
CA VAL A 336 -9.59 -11.27 -6.37
C VAL A 336 -9.91 -11.84 -5.01
N SER A 337 -8.90 -12.25 -4.23
CA SER A 337 -9.16 -12.87 -2.91
C SER A 337 -9.59 -11.84 -1.85
N SER A 338 -9.00 -10.65 -1.88
CA SER A 338 -9.31 -9.56 -0.95
C SER A 338 -9.29 -8.19 -1.65
N LEU A 339 -10.34 -7.41 -1.47
CA LEU A 339 -10.48 -6.09 -2.09
C LEU A 339 -10.84 -5.01 -1.05
N ALA A 340 -10.13 -3.87 -1.07
CA ALA A 340 -10.37 -2.76 -0.15
C ALA A 340 -10.37 -1.36 -0.82
N GLY A 341 -11.20 -0.43 -0.32
CA GLY A 341 -11.12 0.99 -0.66
C GLY A 341 -11.43 1.30 -2.13
N ILE A 342 -12.69 1.15 -2.51
CA ILE A 342 -13.14 1.20 -3.91
C ILE A 342 -14.00 2.45 -4.13
N ALA A 343 -13.67 3.26 -5.14
CA ALA A 343 -14.51 4.37 -5.58
C ALA A 343 -15.72 3.91 -6.40
N ALA A 344 -16.75 4.76 -6.51
CA ALA A 344 -17.99 4.48 -7.23
C ALA A 344 -17.76 4.08 -8.71
N GLY A 345 -18.55 3.14 -9.24
CA GLY A 345 -18.55 2.78 -10.67
C GLY A 345 -17.53 1.73 -11.12
N ALA A 346 -16.93 0.96 -10.21
CA ALA A 346 -16.17 -0.25 -10.56
C ALA A 346 -17.11 -1.46 -10.76
N THR A 347 -16.80 -2.31 -11.74
CA THR A 347 -17.46 -3.61 -11.95
C THR A 347 -16.59 -4.70 -11.35
N VAL A 348 -17.16 -5.47 -10.43
CA VAL A 348 -16.42 -6.43 -9.61
C VAL A 348 -17.06 -7.80 -9.69
N THR A 349 -16.28 -8.81 -10.08
CA THR A 349 -16.76 -10.19 -10.24
C THR A 349 -15.81 -11.20 -9.58
N ALA A 350 -16.36 -12.28 -9.01
CA ALA A 350 -15.58 -13.38 -8.39
C ALA A 350 -14.57 -12.90 -7.34
N ILE A 351 -15.08 -12.40 -6.20
CA ILE A 351 -14.24 -11.92 -5.09
C ILE A 351 -14.45 -12.74 -3.82
N GLY A 352 -13.34 -13.05 -3.14
CA GLY A 352 -13.31 -13.73 -1.84
C GLY A 352 -13.93 -12.89 -0.72
N SER A 353 -13.36 -11.71 -0.48
CA SER A 353 -13.72 -10.76 0.58
C SER A 353 -13.60 -9.29 0.12
N ILE A 354 -14.47 -8.42 0.64
CA ILE A 354 -14.51 -6.99 0.28
C ILE A 354 -14.70 -6.08 1.52
N ALA A 355 -14.03 -4.93 1.54
CA ALA A 355 -14.14 -3.89 2.57
C ALA A 355 -14.07 -2.46 1.98
N GLY A 356 -14.71 -1.48 2.62
CA GLY A 356 -14.62 -0.05 2.22
C GLY A 356 -15.24 0.25 0.84
N VAL A 357 -16.53 -0.09 0.68
CA VAL A 357 -17.31 0.02 -0.56
C VAL A 357 -17.99 1.39 -0.67
N ALA A 358 -17.79 2.12 -1.77
CA ALA A 358 -18.54 3.34 -2.09
C ALA A 358 -19.88 3.05 -2.82
N ALA A 359 -20.80 4.02 -2.85
CA ALA A 359 -22.11 3.91 -3.51
C ALA A 359 -22.00 3.71 -5.04
N GLY A 360 -22.97 3.00 -5.65
CA GLY A 360 -23.05 2.81 -7.11
C GLY A 360 -22.19 1.66 -7.68
N MET A 361 -21.93 0.62 -6.88
CA MET A 361 -21.19 -0.58 -7.30
C MET A 361 -22.13 -1.73 -7.70
N ALA A 362 -21.69 -2.54 -8.67
CA ALA A 362 -22.36 -3.78 -9.08
C ALA A 362 -21.47 -4.99 -8.76
N PHE A 363 -22.04 -6.00 -8.08
CA PHE A 363 -21.35 -7.21 -7.66
C PHE A 363 -22.02 -8.46 -8.22
N THR A 364 -21.22 -9.43 -8.66
CA THR A 364 -21.69 -10.78 -9.00
C THR A 364 -20.72 -11.82 -8.47
N ASN A 365 -21.23 -12.90 -7.85
CA ASN A 365 -20.45 -13.99 -7.23
C ASN A 365 -19.48 -13.53 -6.11
N LEU A 366 -20.01 -12.87 -5.08
CA LEU A 366 -19.27 -12.49 -3.86
C LEU A 366 -19.45 -13.56 -2.78
N SER A 367 -18.36 -14.12 -2.23
CA SER A 367 -18.44 -15.15 -1.19
C SER A 367 -18.61 -14.61 0.24
N SER A 368 -18.11 -13.41 0.54
CA SER A 368 -18.27 -12.79 1.87
C SER A 368 -18.07 -11.27 1.83
N MET A 369 -18.75 -10.53 2.72
CA MET A 369 -18.62 -9.08 2.88
C MET A 369 -18.49 -8.74 4.36
N ALA A 370 -17.40 -8.07 4.75
CA ALA A 370 -17.17 -7.67 6.13
C ALA A 370 -17.70 -6.24 6.35
N THR A 371 -18.69 -6.11 7.25
CA THR A 371 -19.25 -4.84 7.80
C THR A 371 -19.43 -3.72 6.77
N PRO A 372 -20.49 -3.73 5.96
CA PRO A 372 -20.73 -2.63 5.04
C PRO A 372 -21.33 -1.42 5.78
N THR A 373 -20.66 -0.28 5.76
CA THR A 373 -21.32 1.01 5.98
C THR A 373 -21.75 1.52 4.60
N ILE A 374 -22.94 1.13 4.14
CA ILE A 374 -23.50 1.65 2.88
C ILE A 374 -24.13 3.01 3.18
N THR A 375 -23.42 4.09 2.85
CA THR A 375 -23.93 5.45 3.01
C THR A 375 -24.39 5.97 1.64
N GLY A 376 -25.71 6.05 1.42
CA GLY A 376 -26.30 6.68 0.22
C GLY A 376 -27.16 5.74 -0.61
N ALA A 377 -28.48 5.98 -0.58
CA ALA A 377 -29.46 5.26 -1.39
C ALA A 377 -29.60 5.90 -2.78
N ALA A 378 -28.89 5.35 -3.77
CA ALA A 378 -29.24 5.49 -5.17
C ALA A 378 -28.71 4.26 -5.93
N GLY A 379 -29.61 3.36 -6.32
CA GLY A 379 -29.30 2.26 -7.23
C GLY A 379 -28.77 0.98 -6.58
N ILE A 380 -29.57 0.34 -5.73
CA ILE A 380 -29.48 -1.12 -5.61
C ILE A 380 -30.26 -1.68 -6.81
N ALA A 381 -29.57 -1.99 -7.90
CA ALA A 381 -30.17 -2.72 -9.01
C ALA A 381 -30.54 -4.14 -8.53
N SER A 382 -31.73 -4.60 -8.93
CA SER A 382 -32.27 -5.94 -8.68
C SER A 382 -31.21 -7.04 -8.82
N GLY A 383 -30.88 -7.75 -7.74
CA GLY A 383 -29.95 -8.90 -7.78
C GLY A 383 -29.07 -9.16 -6.56
N LEU A 384 -29.15 -8.39 -5.46
CA LEU A 384 -28.42 -8.70 -4.22
C LEU A 384 -29.09 -9.85 -3.46
N THR A 385 -28.68 -11.09 -3.71
CA THR A 385 -28.87 -12.21 -2.78
C THR A 385 -27.84 -12.13 -1.66
N PHE A 386 -28.27 -11.78 -0.44
CA PHE A 386 -27.48 -11.98 0.77
C PHE A 386 -27.49 -13.47 1.12
N THR A 387 -26.46 -14.21 0.71
CA THR A 387 -26.22 -15.55 1.27
C THR A 387 -25.51 -15.37 2.61
N ALA A 388 -26.26 -15.07 3.68
CA ALA A 388 -25.81 -15.54 4.98
C ALA A 388 -25.75 -17.06 4.89
N ALA A 389 -24.67 -17.69 5.35
CA ALA A 389 -24.59 -19.14 5.45
C ALA A 389 -25.63 -19.65 6.47
N VAL A 390 -26.89 -19.73 6.02
CA VAL A 390 -27.91 -20.54 6.66
C VAL A 390 -27.68 -21.93 6.08
N THR A 391 -26.99 -22.78 6.83
CA THR A 391 -26.87 -24.19 6.52
C THR A 391 -28.28 -24.77 6.43
N GLN A 392 -28.78 -24.99 5.21
CA GLN A 392 -30.07 -25.61 4.98
C GLN A 392 -29.86 -27.07 4.62
N THR A 393 -30.23 -27.97 5.52
CA THR A 393 -30.44 -29.38 5.23
C THR A 393 -31.89 -29.51 4.77
N ASN A 394 -32.19 -29.78 3.49
CA ASN A 394 -33.50 -30.33 3.14
C ASN A 394 -33.63 -31.03 1.78
N THR A 395 -34.41 -32.10 1.80
CA THR A 395 -34.68 -33.10 0.75
C THR A 395 -35.77 -32.70 -0.26
N ALA A 396 -36.19 -31.43 -0.34
CA ALA A 396 -37.28 -31.06 -1.26
C ALA A 396 -37.20 -29.61 -1.78
N GLY A 397 -36.22 -29.34 -2.64
CA GLY A 397 -36.43 -28.62 -3.91
C GLY A 397 -36.98 -27.19 -3.96
N TYR A 398 -37.24 -26.46 -2.88
CA TYR A 398 -37.74 -25.07 -2.95
C TYR A 398 -36.74 -24.07 -2.34
N ARG A 399 -36.38 -23.05 -3.13
CA ARG A 399 -35.46 -21.95 -2.78
C ARG A 399 -36.20 -20.91 -1.94
N ILE A 400 -35.54 -20.29 -0.96
CA ILE A 400 -36.06 -19.12 -0.24
C ILE A 400 -36.05 -17.92 -1.20
N TRP A 401 -37.19 -17.25 -1.40
CA TRP A 401 -37.34 -16.08 -2.26
C TRP A 401 -37.26 -14.79 -1.41
N ASP A 402 -36.41 -13.86 -1.86
CA ASP A 402 -36.22 -12.45 -1.47
C ASP A 402 -36.69 -12.00 -0.07
N LEU A 403 -35.72 -11.84 0.84
CA LEU A 403 -35.86 -10.95 1.99
C LEU A 403 -35.63 -9.50 1.52
N SER A 404 -36.71 -8.73 1.33
CA SER A 404 -36.61 -7.30 1.05
C SER A 404 -36.85 -6.49 2.32
N TRP A 405 -35.88 -5.66 2.69
CA TRP A 405 -36.04 -4.63 3.71
C TRP A 405 -36.29 -3.29 3.01
N THR A 406 -37.56 -2.86 2.96
CA THR A 406 -37.94 -1.60 2.32
C THR A 406 -38.31 -0.57 3.37
N HIS A 407 -37.63 0.58 3.32
CA HIS A 407 -38.01 1.77 4.06
C HIS A 407 -39.06 2.52 3.22
N ASN A 408 -40.34 2.33 3.50
CA ASN A 408 -41.40 3.00 2.74
C ASN A 408 -41.88 4.27 3.47
N THR A 409 -41.59 5.44 2.90
CA THR A 409 -42.07 6.75 3.38
C THR A 409 -43.36 7.13 2.65
N VAL A 410 -44.45 6.39 2.89
CA VAL A 410 -45.80 6.87 2.53
C VAL A 410 -46.70 6.73 3.76
N GLY A 411 -47.03 7.88 4.37
CA GLY A 411 -47.90 7.97 5.55
C GLY A 411 -47.15 8.10 6.88
N SER A 412 -47.80 8.72 7.87
CA SER A 412 -47.25 9.20 9.15
C SER A 412 -46.84 8.09 10.13
N GLY A 413 -45.83 7.31 9.79
CA GLY A 413 -45.17 6.39 10.71
C GLY A 413 -44.20 5.48 9.97
N ALA A 414 -42.91 5.54 10.32
CA ALA A 414 -41.92 4.62 9.79
C ALA A 414 -42.31 3.18 10.17
N LYS A 415 -42.73 2.38 9.19
CA LYS A 415 -42.95 0.95 9.37
C LYS A 415 -41.69 0.21 8.93
N HIS A 416 -40.97 -0.35 9.88
CA HIS A 416 -39.86 -1.28 9.61
C HIS A 416 -40.46 -2.69 9.50
N GLY A 417 -40.29 -3.35 8.34
CA GLY A 417 -40.83 -4.69 8.13
C GLY A 417 -40.09 -5.47 7.04
N ILE A 418 -40.06 -6.79 7.19
CA ILE A 418 -39.57 -7.73 6.17
C ILE A 418 -40.76 -8.03 5.25
N TYR A 419 -40.67 -7.64 3.98
CA TYR A 419 -41.68 -7.95 2.96
C TYR A 419 -41.29 -9.24 2.23
N MET A 420 -42.17 -10.25 2.30
CA MET A 420 -42.05 -11.50 1.54
C MET A 420 -43.20 -11.53 0.53
N ASN A 421 -42.88 -11.64 -0.77
CA ASN A 421 -43.87 -11.57 -1.84
C ASN A 421 -44.09 -12.95 -2.47
N ALA A 422 -45.34 -13.41 -2.55
CA ALA A 422 -45.69 -14.67 -3.23
C ALA A 422 -46.27 -14.38 -4.64
N PRO A 423 -45.95 -15.21 -5.66
CA PRO A 423 -46.56 -15.08 -6.98
C PRO A 423 -48.09 -15.22 -6.93
N ALA A 424 -48.79 -14.56 -7.86
CA ALA A 424 -50.23 -14.72 -8.02
C ALA A 424 -50.58 -16.20 -8.26
N GLY A 425 -51.40 -16.78 -7.39
CA GLY A 425 -51.80 -18.19 -7.43
C GLY A 425 -51.05 -19.13 -6.49
N PHE A 426 -50.13 -18.63 -5.65
CA PHE A 426 -49.52 -19.43 -4.59
C PHE A 426 -50.56 -19.82 -3.52
N VAL A 427 -50.60 -21.11 -3.17
CA VAL A 427 -51.45 -21.65 -2.09
C VAL A 427 -50.52 -22.29 -1.05
N GLY A 428 -50.28 -21.59 0.07
CA GLY A 428 -49.37 -22.04 1.12
C GLY A 428 -48.99 -20.94 2.12
N SER A 429 -48.09 -21.26 3.05
CA SER A 429 -47.56 -20.32 4.05
C SER A 429 -46.36 -19.54 3.51
N LEU A 430 -46.29 -18.22 3.77
CA LEU A 430 -45.16 -17.35 3.40
C LEU A 430 -43.92 -17.63 4.26
N VAL A 431 -44.13 -18.00 5.52
CA VAL A 431 -43.12 -18.50 6.46
C VAL A 431 -43.68 -19.80 7.04
N ASP A 432 -42.88 -20.87 7.09
CA ASP A 432 -43.27 -22.14 7.70
C ASP A 432 -42.09 -22.69 8.53
N LEU A 433 -42.16 -22.51 9.85
CA LEU A 433 -41.20 -23.07 10.79
C LEU A 433 -41.74 -24.42 11.30
N ARG A 434 -41.18 -25.52 10.76
CA ARG A 434 -41.55 -26.88 11.14
C ARG A 434 -40.51 -27.47 12.10
N LEU A 435 -40.95 -27.97 13.25
CA LEU A 435 -40.20 -28.96 14.01
C LEU A 435 -40.72 -30.34 13.60
N ALA A 436 -39.88 -31.11 12.90
CA ALA A 436 -39.97 -32.54 12.49
C ALA A 436 -41.31 -33.13 12.00
N THR A 437 -42.46 -32.80 12.57
CA THR A 437 -43.79 -33.32 12.22
C THR A 437 -44.97 -32.35 12.41
N ALA A 438 -44.77 -31.08 12.81
CA ALA A 438 -45.86 -30.07 12.84
C ALA A 438 -45.36 -28.63 12.59
N ALA A 439 -46.22 -27.79 11.99
CA ALA A 439 -45.94 -26.37 11.73
C ALA A 439 -46.14 -25.56 13.02
N VAL A 440 -45.06 -25.00 13.57
CA VAL A 440 -45.11 -24.31 14.87
C VAL A 440 -45.39 -22.82 14.70
N PHE A 441 -45.11 -22.26 13.52
CA PHE A 441 -45.43 -20.87 13.20
C PHE A 441 -45.51 -20.69 11.68
N SER A 442 -46.64 -20.19 11.19
CA SER A 442 -46.82 -19.79 9.81
C SER A 442 -47.55 -18.46 9.67
N ILE A 443 -47.18 -17.71 8.64
CA ILE A 443 -47.86 -16.47 8.26
C ILE A 443 -48.50 -16.72 6.89
N GLY A 444 -49.83 -16.66 6.84
CA GLY A 444 -50.61 -16.76 5.61
C GLY A 444 -50.55 -15.50 4.76
N GLN A 445 -50.97 -15.60 3.51
CA GLN A 445 -50.98 -14.49 2.54
C GLN A 445 -51.76 -13.25 3.03
N ASP A 446 -52.72 -13.47 3.93
CA ASP A 446 -53.62 -12.45 4.45
C ASP A 446 -53.05 -11.72 5.70
N GLY A 447 -51.81 -12.02 6.08
CA GLY A 447 -51.19 -11.56 7.33
C GLY A 447 -51.63 -12.33 8.57
N GLN A 448 -52.44 -13.38 8.40
CA GLN A 448 -52.88 -14.28 9.45
C GLN A 448 -51.69 -15.09 9.99
N VAL A 449 -51.42 -14.98 11.29
CA VAL A 449 -50.40 -15.77 11.98
C VAL A 449 -51.07 -17.02 12.54
N THR A 450 -50.69 -18.19 12.02
CA THR A 450 -51.09 -19.50 12.52
C THR A 450 -49.93 -20.13 13.28
N SER A 451 -50.01 -20.18 14.62
CA SER A 451 -49.07 -20.97 15.43
C SER A 451 -49.76 -22.26 15.89
N SER A 452 -49.13 -23.41 15.66
CA SER A 452 -49.54 -24.65 16.34
C SER A 452 -48.58 -24.83 17.52
N GLY A 453 -48.97 -24.26 18.66
CA GLY A 453 -48.20 -24.18 19.89
C GLY A 453 -48.13 -22.77 20.48
N ALA A 454 -48.98 -22.50 21.48
CA ALA A 454 -48.99 -21.35 22.40
C ALA A 454 -49.36 -19.93 21.90
N MET A 455 -49.83 -19.73 20.67
CA MET A 455 -50.64 -18.54 20.32
C MET A 455 -51.78 -18.92 19.37
N ASN A 456 -52.93 -19.31 19.91
CA ASN A 456 -54.14 -19.50 19.11
C ASN A 456 -54.59 -18.13 18.56
N ALA A 457 -55.16 -18.13 17.35
CA ALA A 457 -55.59 -17.00 16.53
C ALA A 457 -56.65 -16.06 17.15
N THR A 458 -56.87 -16.12 18.46
CA THR A 458 -57.83 -15.32 19.23
C THR A 458 -57.19 -14.34 20.21
N GLY A 459 -55.87 -14.13 20.16
CA GLY A 459 -55.21 -13.05 20.91
C GLY A 459 -54.97 -13.34 22.39
N SER A 460 -54.84 -14.63 22.76
CA SER A 460 -54.54 -15.06 24.13
C SER A 460 -53.06 -15.39 24.31
N PHE A 461 -52.48 -14.95 25.43
CA PHE A 461 -51.20 -15.44 25.94
C PHE A 461 -51.47 -16.58 26.93
N ILE A 462 -51.12 -17.80 26.54
CA ILE A 462 -51.37 -19.03 27.30
C ILE A 462 -50.03 -19.56 27.84
N PHE A 463 -49.97 -19.93 29.12
CA PHE A 463 -48.79 -20.57 29.68
C PHE A 463 -48.73 -22.03 29.19
N ALA A 464 -47.58 -22.45 28.66
CA ALA A 464 -47.45 -23.72 27.93
C ALA A 464 -47.80 -24.96 28.78
N ASP A 465 -47.57 -24.90 30.09
CA ASP A 465 -47.80 -26.02 31.02
C ASP A 465 -49.18 -26.00 31.70
N ASP A 466 -49.95 -24.91 31.53
CA ASP A 466 -51.31 -24.77 32.08
C ASP A 466 -52.21 -23.98 31.10
N PRO A 467 -52.95 -24.69 30.22
CA PRO A 467 -53.83 -24.06 29.26
C PRO A 467 -55.05 -23.38 29.90
N ASP A 468 -55.32 -23.62 31.18
CA ASP A 468 -56.42 -23.03 31.92
C ASP A 468 -56.02 -21.71 32.62
N THR A 469 -54.73 -21.35 32.54
CA THR A 469 -54.18 -20.07 32.98
C THR A 469 -53.75 -19.23 31.77
N MET A 470 -54.43 -18.11 31.56
CA MET A 470 -54.19 -17.26 30.39
C MET A 470 -54.57 -15.80 30.60
N PHE A 471 -53.88 -14.93 29.87
CA PHE A 471 -54.31 -13.56 29.61
C PHE A 471 -54.98 -13.53 28.24
N ARG A 472 -56.24 -13.12 28.16
CA ARG A 472 -57.00 -13.16 26.90
C ARG A 472 -57.89 -11.95 26.70
N LEU A 473 -58.26 -11.71 25.44
CA LEU A 473 -59.42 -10.90 25.12
C LEU A 473 -60.68 -11.77 25.25
N ARG A 474 -61.57 -11.42 26.18
CA ARG A 474 -62.87 -12.10 26.33
C ARG A 474 -63.83 -11.71 25.21
N THR A 475 -63.85 -10.41 24.91
CA THR A 475 -64.57 -9.76 23.82
C THR A 475 -63.70 -8.63 23.26
N SER A 476 -64.15 -7.94 22.21
CA SER A 476 -63.37 -6.89 21.52
C SER A 476 -62.90 -5.75 22.43
N ASN A 477 -63.55 -5.51 23.58
CA ASN A 477 -63.23 -4.42 24.51
C ASN A 477 -63.00 -4.89 25.97
N GLN A 478 -62.75 -6.19 26.17
CA GLN A 478 -62.56 -6.76 27.52
C GLN A 478 -61.29 -7.60 27.58
N VAL A 479 -60.39 -7.24 28.50
CA VAL A 479 -59.19 -8.02 28.83
C VAL A 479 -59.46 -8.81 30.10
N GLU A 480 -59.15 -10.10 30.09
CA GLU A 480 -59.44 -11.04 31.16
C GLU A 480 -58.17 -11.76 31.61
N ILE A 481 -58.07 -11.97 32.93
CA ILE A 481 -57.09 -12.86 33.56
C ILE A 481 -57.84 -14.10 34.04
N ARG A 482 -57.48 -15.26 33.50
CA ARG A 482 -58.03 -16.57 33.88
C ARG A 482 -56.93 -17.41 34.52
N CYS A 483 -57.26 -18.14 35.58
CA CYS A 483 -56.36 -19.08 36.23
C CYS A 483 -57.14 -20.32 36.66
N GLY A 484 -56.59 -21.51 36.40
CA GLY A 484 -57.22 -22.79 36.77
C GLY A 484 -58.67 -22.95 36.26
N GLY A 485 -58.99 -22.33 35.12
CA GLY A 485 -60.28 -22.49 34.45
C GLY A 485 -61.37 -21.55 34.95
N THR A 486 -61.07 -20.61 35.86
CA THR A 486 -62.02 -19.59 36.36
C THR A 486 -61.54 -18.18 36.04
N ASP A 487 -62.48 -17.32 35.64
CA ASP A 487 -62.22 -15.91 35.32
C ASP A 487 -62.05 -15.13 36.64
N ILE A 488 -60.90 -14.48 36.82
CA ILE A 488 -60.56 -13.80 38.08
C ILE A 488 -60.84 -12.31 37.98
N MET A 489 -60.40 -11.67 36.90
CA MET A 489 -60.43 -10.22 36.77
C MET A 489 -60.72 -9.79 35.33
N GLN A 490 -61.53 -8.74 35.19
CA GLN A 490 -61.88 -8.15 33.90
C GLN A 490 -61.63 -6.66 33.87
N PHE A 491 -61.00 -6.21 32.79
CA PHE A 491 -60.83 -4.80 32.47
C PHE A 491 -61.66 -4.46 31.25
N SER A 492 -62.52 -3.44 31.38
CA SER A 492 -63.34 -2.93 30.30
C SER A 492 -63.33 -1.41 30.26
N THR A 493 -63.84 -0.83 29.18
CA THR A 493 -64.09 0.63 29.08
C THR A 493 -65.11 1.15 30.11
N ALA A 494 -65.88 0.25 30.75
CA ALA A 494 -66.82 0.59 31.82
C ALA A 494 -66.21 0.47 33.24
N GLY A 495 -64.96 0.01 33.37
CA GLY A 495 -64.27 -0.18 34.64
C GLY A 495 -63.61 -1.56 34.79
N ALA A 496 -62.97 -1.77 35.94
CA ALA A 496 -62.38 -3.03 36.35
C ALA A 496 -63.26 -3.70 37.42
N TYR A 497 -63.63 -4.96 37.21
CA TYR A 497 -64.47 -5.73 38.13
C TYR A 497 -63.83 -7.09 38.41
N LEU A 498 -64.01 -7.58 39.64
CA LEU A 498 -63.60 -8.91 40.07
C LEU A 498 -64.79 -9.85 39.95
N GLU A 499 -64.64 -10.95 39.20
CA GLU A 499 -65.74 -11.90 39.04
C GLU A 499 -65.83 -12.89 40.20
N THR A 500 -64.72 -13.18 40.87
CA THR A 500 -64.66 -14.01 42.09
C THR A 500 -63.51 -13.60 43.02
N GLY A 501 -63.72 -13.69 44.35
CA GLY A 501 -62.70 -13.45 45.37
C GLY A 501 -62.62 -12.01 45.91
N ASP A 502 -61.55 -11.72 46.66
CA ASP A 502 -61.17 -10.37 47.09
C ASP A 502 -59.92 -9.93 46.31
N LEU A 503 -59.86 -8.66 45.88
CA LEU A 503 -58.70 -8.08 45.21
C LEU A 503 -57.73 -7.48 46.23
N THR A 504 -56.65 -8.19 46.50
CA THR A 504 -55.56 -7.65 47.33
C THR A 504 -54.62 -6.80 46.48
N ILE A 505 -54.87 -5.48 46.43
CA ILE A 505 -53.87 -4.51 45.94
C ILE A 505 -53.19 -3.90 47.16
N ASP A 506 -51.91 -4.24 47.33
CA ASP A 506 -50.93 -3.60 48.21
C ASP A 506 -51.50 -2.95 49.49
N SER A 507 -52.03 -3.79 50.38
CA SER A 507 -52.36 -3.44 51.78
C SER A 507 -53.38 -2.31 52.01
N GLN A 508 -54.30 -2.04 51.07
CA GLN A 508 -55.49 -1.21 51.35
C GLN A 508 -56.76 -2.07 51.33
N PHE A 509 -57.36 -2.25 52.51
CA PHE A 509 -58.57 -3.07 52.67
C PHE A 509 -59.78 -2.40 52.02
N GLY A 510 -60.19 -2.89 50.84
CA GLY A 510 -61.59 -2.79 50.43
C GLY A 510 -62.45 -3.69 51.31
N ARG A 511 -62.76 -3.28 52.54
CA ARG A 511 -63.60 -4.09 53.44
C ARG A 511 -65.03 -4.11 52.90
N ALA A 512 -65.53 -5.29 52.53
CA ALA A 512 -66.91 -5.48 52.11
C ALA A 512 -67.88 -4.93 53.17
N ILE A 513 -68.69 -3.95 52.78
CA ILE A 513 -69.76 -3.35 53.59
C ILE A 513 -70.96 -4.30 53.56
N GLN A 514 -71.56 -4.59 54.72
CA GLN A 514 -72.86 -5.25 54.77
C GLN A 514 -73.96 -4.19 54.70
N THR A 515 -74.85 -4.26 53.71
CA THR A 515 -76.05 -3.41 53.67
C THR A 515 -77.26 -4.24 54.08
N THR A 516 -78.00 -3.79 55.09
CA THR A 516 -79.15 -4.49 55.66
C THR A 516 -80.34 -3.55 55.75
N THR A 517 -81.50 -3.98 55.25
CA THR A 517 -82.80 -3.33 55.52
C THR A 517 -83.56 -4.21 56.51
N LEU A 518 -84.04 -3.63 57.62
CA LEU A 518 -84.81 -4.36 58.61
C LEU A 518 -86.23 -4.64 58.09
N GLY A 519 -86.79 -5.79 58.48
CA GLY A 519 -88.19 -6.12 58.23
C GLY A 519 -89.11 -5.66 59.37
N ALA A 520 -90.40 -5.51 59.09
CA ALA A 520 -91.40 -4.98 60.03
C ALA A 520 -91.30 -5.62 61.43
N GLY A 521 -91.00 -4.79 62.44
CA GLY A 521 -90.90 -5.22 63.84
C GLY A 521 -89.66 -6.05 64.19
N ALA A 522 -88.62 -6.04 63.35
CA ALA A 522 -87.36 -6.72 63.66
C ALA A 522 -86.74 -6.22 64.97
N ALA A 523 -86.41 -7.17 65.86
CA ALA A 523 -85.76 -6.92 67.16
C ALA A 523 -84.30 -7.40 67.22
N THR A 524 -83.82 -8.07 66.17
CA THR A 524 -82.47 -8.65 66.10
C THR A 524 -81.78 -8.26 64.81
N LEU A 525 -80.52 -7.81 64.91
CA LEU A 525 -79.63 -7.58 63.77
C LEU A 525 -78.58 -8.70 63.69
N ALA A 526 -78.48 -9.37 62.55
CA ALA A 526 -77.42 -10.35 62.29
C ALA A 526 -76.28 -9.71 61.50
N ILE A 527 -75.06 -9.76 62.04
CA ILE A 527 -73.87 -9.21 61.40
C ILE A 527 -72.96 -10.31 60.86
N THR A 528 -72.34 -10.03 59.73
CA THR A 528 -71.27 -10.85 59.13
C THR A 528 -70.02 -10.02 58.81
N ARG A 529 -70.11 -8.70 58.98
CA ARG A 529 -69.08 -7.72 58.66
C ARG A 529 -69.00 -6.66 59.76
N ASP A 530 -67.86 -6.01 59.85
CA ASP A 530 -67.59 -4.99 60.88
C ASP A 530 -68.14 -3.61 60.54
N ILE A 531 -68.57 -3.40 59.28
CA ILE A 531 -69.27 -2.19 58.84
C ILE A 531 -70.61 -2.60 58.28
N VAL A 532 -71.68 -2.09 58.90
CA VAL A 532 -73.06 -2.34 58.50
C VAL A 532 -73.72 -1.01 58.14
N VAL A 533 -74.25 -0.90 56.92
CA VAL A 533 -75.18 0.17 56.54
C VAL A 533 -76.58 -0.36 56.79
N LEU A 534 -77.31 0.27 57.70
CA LEU A 534 -78.58 -0.19 58.23
C LEU A 534 -79.70 0.79 57.87
N THR A 535 -80.76 0.27 57.25
CA THR A 535 -81.98 1.02 56.92
C THR A 535 -83.13 0.42 57.71
N GLY A 536 -83.88 1.25 58.43
CA GLY A 536 -85.10 0.85 59.11
C GLY A 536 -86.27 0.74 58.13
N ASP A 537 -87.36 0.16 58.60
CA ASP A 537 -88.64 0.21 57.90
C ASP A 537 -89.54 1.30 58.51
N GLY A 538 -90.50 1.78 57.72
CA GLY A 538 -91.43 2.84 58.13
C GLY A 538 -92.40 2.47 59.27
N ALA A 539 -92.36 1.23 59.80
CA ALA A 539 -93.19 0.79 60.91
C ALA A 539 -92.50 0.93 62.29
N GLY A 540 -91.22 1.35 62.31
CA GLY A 540 -90.43 1.54 63.52
C GLY A 540 -89.83 0.22 64.00
N ASN A 541 -88.50 0.11 63.96
CA ASN A 541 -87.78 -1.07 64.44
C ASN A 541 -87.20 -0.79 65.82
N THR A 542 -87.31 -1.75 66.75
CA THR A 542 -86.69 -1.65 68.08
C THR A 542 -85.74 -2.82 68.28
N LEU A 543 -84.45 -2.60 68.05
CA LEU A 543 -83.41 -3.60 68.21
C LEU A 543 -83.02 -3.75 69.69
N THR A 544 -83.10 -4.99 70.17
CA THR A 544 -82.67 -5.40 71.51
C THR A 544 -81.41 -6.27 71.46
N THR A 545 -81.14 -6.91 70.31
CA THR A 545 -80.05 -7.89 70.17
C THR A 545 -79.28 -7.75 68.86
N ILE A 546 -77.97 -7.99 68.92
CA ILE A 546 -77.07 -8.04 67.76
C ILE A 546 -76.29 -9.35 67.80
N THR A 547 -76.52 -10.21 66.81
CA THR A 547 -75.92 -11.56 66.73
C THR A 547 -74.82 -11.65 65.68
N GLY A 548 -73.89 -12.59 65.84
CA GLY A 548 -72.77 -12.80 64.91
C GLY A 548 -71.47 -12.08 65.33
N GLY A 549 -71.44 -11.52 66.55
CA GLY A 549 -70.25 -10.91 67.13
C GLY A 549 -69.13 -11.91 67.40
N ILE A 550 -67.89 -11.49 67.19
CA ILE A 550 -66.67 -12.22 67.57
C ILE A 550 -65.98 -11.46 68.71
N THR A 551 -65.50 -12.16 69.75
CA THR A 551 -64.84 -11.52 70.90
C THR A 551 -63.73 -10.56 70.46
N GLY A 552 -63.82 -9.30 70.88
CA GLY A 552 -62.88 -8.23 70.51
C GLY A 552 -63.23 -7.44 69.26
N GLN A 553 -64.35 -7.76 68.58
CA GLN A 553 -64.78 -7.09 67.36
C GLN A 553 -65.32 -5.68 67.65
N VAL A 554 -64.96 -4.73 66.78
CA VAL A 554 -65.56 -3.39 66.74
C VAL A 554 -66.52 -3.32 65.56
N LEU A 555 -67.80 -3.16 65.84
CA LEU A 555 -68.86 -2.98 64.85
C LEU A 555 -69.14 -1.50 64.66
N ARG A 556 -69.20 -1.04 63.40
CA ARG A 556 -69.66 0.30 63.03
C ARG A 556 -70.95 0.17 62.23
N ILE A 557 -72.03 0.73 62.78
CA ILE A 557 -73.33 0.78 62.11
C ILE A 557 -73.53 2.21 61.59
N LEU A 558 -73.69 2.36 60.28
CA LEU A 558 -74.17 3.58 59.62
C LEU A 558 -75.68 3.46 59.45
N PHE A 559 -76.45 4.35 60.07
CA PHE A 559 -77.89 4.42 59.87
C PHE A 559 -78.19 5.29 58.66
N VAL A 560 -79.05 4.79 57.78
CA VAL A 560 -79.53 5.51 56.57
C VAL A 560 -80.78 6.35 56.89
N ASP A 561 -81.38 6.18 58.07
CA ASP A 561 -82.61 6.85 58.45
C ASP A 561 -82.76 6.93 59.98
N GLY A 562 -83.79 7.68 60.41
CA GLY A 562 -84.17 7.82 61.82
C GLY A 562 -85.25 6.85 62.32
N LEU A 563 -85.36 5.66 61.73
CA LEU A 563 -86.46 4.72 61.98
C LEU A 563 -86.08 3.54 62.88
N VAL A 564 -84.81 3.44 63.29
CA VAL A 564 -84.30 2.35 64.13
C VAL A 564 -84.08 2.83 65.57
N GLN A 565 -84.82 2.27 66.51
CA GLN A 565 -84.57 2.44 67.94
C GLN A 565 -83.66 1.30 68.44
N ILE A 566 -82.66 1.63 69.25
CA ILE A 566 -81.85 0.65 69.97
C ILE A 566 -82.12 0.82 71.47
N THR A 567 -82.58 -0.25 72.11
CA THR A 567 -82.83 -0.25 73.54
C THR A 567 -81.57 -0.62 74.30
N ASP A 568 -81.28 0.16 75.33
CA ASP A 568 -80.40 -0.27 76.41
C ASP A 568 -81.20 -1.17 77.36
N ASP A 569 -80.71 -2.39 77.60
CA ASP A 569 -81.29 -3.28 78.61
C ASP A 569 -80.45 -3.39 79.88
N ASN A 570 -79.18 -2.94 79.86
CA ASN A 570 -78.20 -3.01 80.94
C ASN A 570 -78.11 -4.39 81.63
N THR A 571 -78.57 -5.46 80.98
CA THR A 571 -78.66 -6.80 81.57
C THR A 571 -77.38 -7.60 81.38
N HIS A 572 -76.52 -7.17 80.44
CA HIS A 572 -75.30 -7.88 80.04
C HIS A 572 -75.57 -9.33 79.57
N ALA A 573 -76.78 -9.61 79.07
CA ALA A 573 -77.13 -10.92 78.54
C ALA A 573 -76.53 -11.17 77.15
N ALA A 574 -76.56 -12.42 76.69
CA ALA A 574 -75.93 -12.80 75.44
C ALA A 574 -76.51 -12.03 74.24
N ASN A 575 -75.64 -11.41 73.45
CA ASN A 575 -75.95 -10.60 72.26
C ASN A 575 -76.79 -9.34 72.55
N THR A 576 -76.98 -8.94 73.81
CA THR A 576 -77.69 -7.70 74.11
C THR A 576 -76.80 -6.48 73.88
N VAL A 577 -77.43 -5.32 73.76
CA VAL A 577 -76.75 -4.05 73.53
C VAL A 577 -76.84 -3.21 74.81
N ASP A 578 -75.69 -2.84 75.34
CA ASP A 578 -75.53 -2.00 76.52
C ASP A 578 -75.03 -0.62 76.07
N LEU A 579 -75.90 0.37 76.25
CA LEU A 579 -75.68 1.75 75.80
C LEU A 579 -75.76 2.69 77.00
N SER A 580 -75.21 3.90 76.89
CA SER A 580 -75.39 4.91 77.94
C SER A 580 -76.87 5.31 78.18
N ALA A 581 -77.70 5.15 77.15
CA ALA A 581 -79.16 5.26 77.16
C ALA A 581 -79.72 4.73 75.83
N ALA A 582 -80.95 4.21 75.87
CA ALA A 582 -81.71 3.89 74.66
C ALA A 582 -81.85 5.13 73.76
N PHE A 583 -81.77 4.93 72.44
CA PHE A 583 -81.88 6.03 71.47
C PHE A 583 -82.54 5.59 70.17
N THR A 584 -83.04 6.58 69.43
CA THR A 584 -83.51 6.42 68.05
C THR A 584 -82.43 6.97 67.12
N SER A 585 -82.12 6.21 66.06
CA SER A 585 -81.17 6.61 65.03
C SER A 585 -81.60 7.92 64.36
N ALA A 586 -80.68 8.48 63.60
CA ALA A 586 -80.95 9.55 62.65
C ALA A 586 -80.17 9.26 61.37
N ASP A 587 -80.52 9.97 60.30
CA ASP A 587 -79.83 9.87 59.02
C ASP A 587 -78.33 10.17 59.17
N ASP A 588 -77.50 9.38 58.49
CA ASP A 588 -76.03 9.37 58.53
C ASP A 588 -75.38 9.13 59.90
N MET A 589 -76.16 8.76 60.93
CA MET A 589 -75.61 8.51 62.26
C MET A 589 -74.70 7.27 62.26
N VAL A 590 -73.58 7.35 63.00
CA VAL A 590 -72.68 6.21 63.20
C VAL A 590 -72.68 5.77 64.65
N LEU A 591 -73.06 4.51 64.91
CA LEU A 591 -72.86 3.85 66.21
C LEU A 591 -71.67 2.91 66.14
N THR A 592 -70.76 3.04 67.09
CA THR A 592 -69.60 2.16 67.25
C THR A 592 -69.76 1.32 68.50
N LEU A 593 -69.79 0.00 68.34
CA LEU A 593 -69.94 -0.97 69.40
C LEU A 593 -68.72 -1.88 69.49
N PHE A 594 -68.40 -2.35 70.70
CA PHE A 594 -67.40 -3.38 70.95
C PHE A 594 -68.04 -4.62 71.56
N PHE A 595 -67.71 -5.80 71.02
CA PHE A 595 -68.20 -7.07 71.56
C PHE A 595 -67.18 -7.69 72.51
N ASP A 596 -67.55 -7.86 73.78
CA ASP A 596 -66.67 -8.46 74.80
C ASP A 596 -66.64 -10.00 74.77
N GLY A 597 -67.45 -10.61 73.92
CA GLY A 597 -67.67 -12.06 73.85
C GLY A 597 -69.04 -12.50 74.39
N THR A 598 -69.77 -11.61 75.07
CA THR A 598 -71.11 -11.86 75.60
C THR A 598 -72.11 -10.80 75.13
N SER A 599 -71.79 -9.51 75.26
CA SER A 599 -72.69 -8.38 74.95
C SER A 599 -71.96 -7.26 74.18
N TRP A 600 -72.73 -6.32 73.63
CA TRP A 600 -72.21 -5.20 72.86
C TRP A 600 -72.19 -3.92 73.67
N TYR A 601 -71.02 -3.31 73.82
CA TYR A 601 -70.84 -2.04 74.53
C TYR A 601 -70.66 -0.88 73.58
N GLU A 602 -71.26 0.25 73.91
CA GLU A 602 -71.00 1.48 73.20
C GLU A 602 -69.56 1.99 73.40
N CYS A 603 -68.84 2.18 72.29
CA CYS A 603 -67.57 2.90 72.27
C CYS A 603 -67.74 4.38 71.87
N GLY A 604 -68.78 4.67 71.09
CA GLY A 604 -69.14 6.04 70.74
C GLY A 604 -70.20 6.10 69.66
N ARG A 605 -70.92 7.23 69.64
CA ARG A 605 -71.91 7.56 68.63
C ARG A 605 -71.63 8.95 68.03
N SER A 606 -71.77 9.10 66.72
CA SER A 606 -71.69 10.42 66.05
C SER A 606 -72.96 11.23 66.33
N PRO A 607 -72.87 12.54 66.61
CA PRO A 607 -74.02 13.43 66.57
C PRO A 607 -74.25 13.88 65.13
N ASN A 608 -75.00 13.08 64.36
CA ASN A 608 -75.31 13.29 62.92
C ASN A 608 -74.14 13.84 62.11
#